data_AF-A0A1G6WHT2-F1
#
_entry.id   AF-A0A1G6WHT2-F1
#
_cell.length_a   1.000
_cell.length_b   1.000
_cell.length_c   1.000
_cell.angle_alpha   90.00
_cell.angle_beta   90.00
_cell.angle_gamma   90.00
#
_symmetry.space_group_name_H-M   'P 1'
#
loop_
_entity.id
_entity.type
_entity.pdbx_description
1 polymer ?
#
loop_
_entity_poly.entity_id
_entity_poly.type
_entity_poly.pdbx_seq_one_letter_code
_entity_poly.pdbx_strand_id
1 'polypeptide(L)'
;MHTGRGSVFVGFDPGGKSAVAVLVAEHSALREARVATVDSVDDAMAWVRDQVGTGSIIAAGVDALLFWETKKSGWRGADRWLQNTYPDCRKSVICANSLYGAMAVQGMAFAMRLRQAFPDVALLETHPKVLYVAKARARYPRDWPDSLDARKASDWLRGELGLKEKALSFASDHEWDAALSAWVAWSHTTRPWPRDLVSESPDRSDILMPAGPVDYPWPT
;
A
#
# COMPACT_ATOMS: atom_id res chain seq x y z
N MET A 1 5.06 17.45 -28.66
CA MET A 1 6.12 17.51 -27.64
C MET A 1 5.45 17.57 -26.26
N HIS A 2 5.26 16.43 -25.61
CA HIS A 2 4.82 16.39 -24.22
C HIS A 2 6.03 16.66 -23.34
N THR A 3 6.05 17.78 -22.64
CA THR A 3 6.92 17.98 -21.47
C THR A 3 6.51 16.93 -20.44
N GLY A 4 7.21 15.80 -20.45
CA GLY A 4 6.83 14.58 -19.75
C GLY A 4 6.75 14.82 -18.24
N ARG A 5 5.53 14.80 -17.69
CA ARG A 5 5.36 14.69 -16.24
C ARG A 5 5.78 13.27 -15.83
N GLY A 6 6.44 13.17 -14.68
CA GLY A 6 6.91 11.90 -14.13
C GLY A 6 5.80 10.86 -13.93
N SER A 7 6.20 9.60 -13.81
CA SER A 7 5.32 8.49 -13.48
C SER A 7 4.78 8.64 -12.05
N VAL A 8 3.47 8.54 -11.86
CA VAL A 8 2.84 8.67 -10.55
C VAL A 8 2.50 7.32 -9.95
N PHE A 9 2.80 7.15 -8.68
CA PHE A 9 2.46 5.98 -7.86
C PHE A 9 1.66 6.43 -6.66
N VAL A 10 0.59 5.69 -6.35
CA VAL A 10 -0.34 6.05 -5.27
C VAL A 10 -0.27 5.02 -4.16
N GLY A 11 -0.45 5.48 -2.93
CA GLY A 11 -0.58 4.65 -1.75
C GLY A 11 -1.84 5.00 -1.00
N PHE A 12 -2.54 4.02 -0.43
CA PHE A 12 -3.73 4.26 0.36
C PHE A 12 -3.79 3.34 1.58
N ASP A 13 -3.96 3.94 2.75
CA ASP A 13 -4.31 3.23 3.99
C ASP A 13 -5.75 3.63 4.38
N PRO A 14 -6.72 2.70 4.35
CA PRO A 14 -8.10 2.93 4.74
C PRO A 14 -8.35 2.90 6.26
N GLY A 15 -7.32 2.93 7.11
CA GLY A 15 -7.40 2.85 8.57
C GLY A 15 -8.35 3.86 9.26
N GLY A 16 -8.27 3.93 10.60
CA GLY A 16 -9.22 4.69 11.44
C GLY A 16 -9.39 6.16 11.03
N LYS A 17 -8.33 6.77 10.48
CA LYS A 17 -8.40 7.91 9.57
C LYS A 17 -7.71 7.50 8.29
N SER A 18 -8.38 7.64 7.15
CA SER A 18 -7.78 7.24 5.88
C SER A 18 -6.59 8.15 5.56
N ALA A 19 -5.56 7.58 4.96
CA ALA A 19 -4.40 8.32 4.49
C ALA A 19 -4.07 7.93 3.05
N VAL A 20 -3.55 8.90 2.31
CA VAL A 20 -3.22 8.75 0.91
C VAL A 20 -1.84 9.33 0.65
N ALA A 21 -1.11 8.70 -0.25
CA ALA A 21 0.24 9.10 -0.65
C ALA A 21 0.34 9.17 -2.18
N VAL A 22 1.13 10.11 -2.66
CA VAL A 22 1.52 10.24 -4.07
C VAL A 22 3.04 10.31 -4.13
N LEU A 23 3.64 9.42 -4.90
CA LEU A 23 5.05 9.45 -5.26
C LEU A 23 5.19 9.79 -6.75
N VAL A 24 6.12 10.69 -7.07
CA VAL A 24 6.41 11.07 -8.45
C VAL A 24 7.83 10.60 -8.79
N ALA A 25 7.95 9.81 -9.86
CA ALA A 25 9.22 9.31 -10.35
C ALA A 25 9.57 9.91 -11.72
N GLU A 26 10.85 10.24 -11.91
CA GLU A 26 11.40 10.65 -13.20
C GLU A 26 12.63 9.80 -13.50
N HIS A 27 12.70 9.23 -14.70
CA HIS A 27 13.82 8.36 -15.11
C HIS A 27 14.11 7.24 -14.09
N SER A 28 13.06 6.62 -13.56
CA SER A 28 13.11 5.57 -12.52
C SER A 28 13.61 5.99 -11.14
N ALA A 29 13.86 7.28 -10.89
CA ALA A 29 14.19 7.81 -9.58
C ALA A 29 13.01 8.57 -8.98
N LEU A 30 12.72 8.35 -7.70
CA LEU A 30 11.74 9.17 -6.98
C LEU A 30 12.25 10.59 -6.81
N ARG A 31 11.38 11.55 -7.09
CA ARG A 31 11.65 13.00 -6.98
C ARG A 31 10.88 13.64 -5.86
N GLU A 32 9.64 13.20 -5.70
CA GLU A 32 8.71 13.79 -4.75
C GLU A 32 7.88 12.71 -4.08
N ALA A 33 7.56 12.95 -2.81
CA ALA A 33 6.60 12.21 -2.04
C ALA A 33 5.70 13.21 -1.32
N ARG A 34 4.39 12.96 -1.37
CA ARG A 34 3.38 13.75 -0.69
C ARG A 34 2.45 12.79 0.02
N VAL A 35 2.03 13.15 1.23
CA VAL A 35 1.07 12.39 2.03
C VAL A 35 0.00 13.32 2.55
N ALA A 36 -1.19 12.78 2.78
CA ALA A 36 -2.27 13.47 3.45
C ALA A 36 -3.16 12.49 4.19
N THR A 37 -3.67 12.92 5.34
CA THR A 37 -4.85 12.32 5.97
C THR A 37 -6.11 12.90 5.32
N VAL A 38 -7.10 12.04 5.06
CA VAL A 38 -8.37 12.38 4.39
C VAL A 38 -9.55 11.72 5.10
N ASP A 39 -10.74 12.28 4.94
CA ASP A 39 -11.93 11.83 5.67
C ASP A 39 -12.70 10.70 4.96
N SER A 40 -12.49 10.52 3.66
CA SER A 40 -13.20 9.51 2.87
C SER A 40 -12.44 9.06 1.62
N VAL A 41 -12.92 7.99 0.99
CA VAL A 41 -12.43 7.52 -0.32
C VAL A 41 -12.63 8.56 -1.42
N ASP A 42 -13.76 9.27 -1.42
CA ASP A 42 -14.01 10.32 -2.43
C ASP A 42 -13.06 11.51 -2.22
N ASP A 43 -12.74 11.87 -0.97
CA ASP A 43 -11.71 12.89 -0.66
C ASP A 43 -10.31 12.43 -1.06
N ALA A 44 -9.97 11.15 -0.81
CA ALA A 44 -8.72 10.55 -1.28
C ALA A 44 -8.61 10.64 -2.81
N MET A 45 -9.68 10.31 -3.53
CA MET A 45 -9.72 10.39 -4.99
C MET A 45 -9.61 11.83 -5.50
N ALA A 46 -10.26 12.79 -4.83
CA ALA A 46 -10.14 14.20 -5.17
C ALA A 46 -8.70 14.70 -4.96
N TRP A 47 -8.10 14.36 -3.82
CA TRP A 47 -6.72 14.70 -3.50
C TRP A 47 -5.75 14.09 -4.52
N VAL A 48 -5.87 12.80 -4.85
CA VAL A 48 -5.02 12.14 -5.86
C VAL A 48 -5.12 12.83 -7.21
N ARG A 49 -6.33 13.20 -7.65
CA ARG A 49 -6.52 13.91 -8.93
C ARG A 49 -5.85 15.27 -8.94
N ASP A 50 -5.93 16.02 -7.85
CA ASP A 50 -5.23 17.30 -7.70
C ASP A 50 -3.70 17.12 -7.77
N GLN A 51 -3.16 16.11 -7.07
CA GLN A 51 -1.73 15.84 -7.09
C GLN A 51 -1.21 15.34 -8.45
N VAL A 52 -2.00 14.52 -9.15
CA VAL A 52 -1.65 13.97 -10.48
C VAL A 52 -1.80 15.03 -11.58
N GLY A 53 -2.80 15.91 -11.47
CA GLY A 53 -3.19 16.84 -12.52
C GLY A 53 -3.51 16.11 -13.84
N THR A 54 -2.76 16.41 -14.90
CA THR A 54 -2.92 15.74 -16.21
C THR A 54 -1.98 14.54 -16.41
N GLY A 55 -1.30 14.07 -15.36
CA GLY A 55 -0.43 12.89 -15.41
C GLY A 55 -1.22 11.58 -15.44
N SER A 56 -0.50 10.46 -15.58
CA SER A 56 -1.07 9.11 -15.44
C SER A 56 -0.57 8.45 -14.15
N ILE A 57 -1.46 7.66 -13.54
CA ILE A 57 -1.11 6.79 -12.41
C ILE A 57 -0.70 5.43 -12.98
N ILE A 58 0.53 5.03 -12.68
CA ILE A 58 1.09 3.76 -13.19
C ILE A 58 0.64 2.60 -12.30
N ALA A 59 0.78 2.75 -10.98
CA ALA A 59 0.40 1.73 -10.02
C ALA A 59 -0.05 2.34 -8.70
N ALA A 60 -0.87 1.59 -7.96
CA ALA A 60 -1.32 1.95 -6.63
C ALA A 60 -1.21 0.78 -5.66
N GLY A 61 -0.55 1.01 -4.53
CA GLY A 61 -0.51 0.09 -3.40
C GLY A 61 -1.60 0.46 -2.40
N VAL A 62 -2.35 -0.54 -1.93
CA VAL A 62 -3.42 -0.34 -0.94
C VAL A 62 -3.17 -1.25 0.25
N ASP A 63 -3.17 -0.68 1.46
CA ASP A 63 -3.15 -1.44 2.72
C ASP A 63 -4.55 -1.97 3.01
N ALA A 64 -4.98 -2.97 2.23
CA ALA A 64 -6.32 -3.55 2.33
C ALA A 64 -6.38 -4.90 1.64
N LEU A 65 -7.44 -5.67 1.90
CA LEU A 65 -7.71 -6.88 1.13
C LEU A 65 -8.27 -6.51 -0.24
N LEU A 66 -7.46 -6.62 -1.29
CA LEU A 66 -7.88 -6.34 -2.67
C LEU A 66 -8.30 -7.60 -3.44
N PHE A 67 -8.11 -8.77 -2.85
CA PHE A 67 -8.75 -10.00 -3.29
C PHE A 67 -9.28 -10.79 -2.10
N TRP A 68 -10.26 -11.63 -2.36
CA TRP A 68 -10.87 -12.52 -1.38
C TRP A 68 -10.76 -13.96 -1.82
N GLU A 69 -10.84 -14.88 -0.86
CA GLU A 69 -11.02 -16.30 -1.11
C GLU A 69 -12.33 -16.75 -0.48
N THR A 70 -13.11 -17.55 -1.19
CA THR A 70 -14.42 -18.01 -0.74
C THR A 70 -14.35 -19.17 0.28
N LYS A 71 -13.16 -19.71 0.55
CA LYS A 71 -12.95 -20.85 1.43
C LYS A 71 -12.77 -20.44 2.91
N LYS A 72 -12.72 -21.46 3.77
CA LYS A 72 -12.45 -21.46 5.24
C LYS A 72 -12.44 -20.08 5.93
N SER A 73 -13.63 -19.58 6.25
CA SER A 73 -13.83 -18.42 7.14
C SER A 73 -13.11 -17.14 6.71
N GLY A 74 -12.95 -16.95 5.39
CA GLY A 74 -12.33 -15.74 4.82
C GLY A 74 -10.82 -15.66 5.02
N TRP A 75 -10.15 -16.75 5.42
CA TRP A 75 -8.69 -16.83 5.42
C TRP A 75 -8.17 -17.07 4.01
N ARG A 76 -7.25 -16.22 3.56
CA ARG A 76 -6.57 -16.38 2.28
C ARG A 76 -5.25 -17.16 2.44
N GLY A 77 -4.77 -17.73 1.36
CA GLY A 77 -3.43 -18.32 1.27
C GLY A 77 -2.36 -17.32 1.72
N ALA A 78 -2.44 -16.09 1.22
CA ALA A 78 -1.56 -14.97 1.62
C ALA A 78 -1.54 -14.74 3.13
N ASP A 79 -2.71 -14.70 3.79
CA ASP A 79 -2.82 -14.43 5.22
C ASP A 79 -2.13 -15.54 6.05
N ARG A 80 -2.36 -16.80 5.66
CA ARG A 80 -1.73 -17.94 6.34
C ARG A 80 -0.24 -17.97 6.12
N TRP A 81 0.19 -17.65 4.90
CA TRP A 81 1.61 -17.55 4.58
C TRP A 81 2.29 -16.48 5.43
N LEU A 82 1.69 -15.29 5.57
CA LEU A 82 2.22 -14.22 6.42
C LEU A 82 2.26 -14.63 7.90
N GLN A 83 1.19 -15.25 8.42
CA GLN A 83 1.17 -15.71 9.82
C GLN A 83 2.23 -16.77 10.13
N ASN A 84 2.51 -17.66 9.18
CA ASN A 84 3.50 -18.71 9.36
C ASN A 84 4.93 -18.17 9.19
N THR A 85 5.13 -17.23 8.28
CA THR A 85 6.45 -16.64 7.98
C THR A 85 6.86 -15.61 9.03
N TYR A 86 5.91 -14.83 9.54
CA TYR A 86 6.15 -13.73 10.50
C TYR A 86 5.33 -13.94 11.78
N PRO A 87 5.71 -14.91 12.63
CA PRO A 87 4.94 -15.25 13.83
C PRO A 87 4.80 -14.07 14.82
N ASP A 88 5.78 -13.18 14.88
CA ASP A 88 5.74 -11.97 15.72
C ASP A 88 4.67 -10.97 15.28
N CYS A 89 4.28 -11.02 14.00
CA CYS A 89 3.24 -10.19 13.41
C CYS A 89 1.89 -10.91 13.30
N ARG A 90 1.76 -12.14 13.80
CA ARG A 90 0.55 -12.97 13.62
C ARG A 90 -0.74 -12.24 14.03
N LYS A 91 -0.70 -11.44 15.09
CA LYS A 91 -1.84 -10.66 15.59
C LYS A 91 -2.26 -9.50 14.67
N SER A 92 -1.41 -9.12 13.73
CA SER A 92 -1.66 -8.09 12.73
C SER A 92 -2.17 -8.64 11.40
N VAL A 93 -2.22 -9.97 11.26
CA VAL A 93 -2.77 -10.64 10.08
C VAL A 93 -4.10 -11.27 10.48
N ILE A 94 -5.19 -10.67 10.01
CA ILE A 94 -6.56 -10.99 10.38
C ILE A 94 -7.30 -11.43 9.12
N CYS A 95 -8.19 -12.43 9.22
CA CYS A 95 -8.97 -12.86 8.07
C CYS A 95 -9.99 -11.81 7.64
N ALA A 96 -10.42 -11.89 6.37
CA ALA A 96 -11.40 -10.96 5.79
C ALA A 96 -12.68 -10.83 6.63
N ASN A 97 -13.16 -11.94 7.20
CA ASN A 97 -14.38 -11.98 7.99
C ASN A 97 -14.26 -11.35 9.39
N SER A 98 -13.04 -11.02 9.83
CA SER A 98 -12.77 -10.44 11.16
C SER A 98 -12.16 -9.04 11.09
N LEU A 99 -12.04 -8.47 9.89
CA LEU A 99 -11.58 -7.09 9.73
C LEU A 99 -12.66 -6.10 10.15
N TYR A 100 -12.20 -4.97 10.70
CA TYR A 100 -13.04 -3.80 10.89
C TYR A 100 -13.41 -3.21 9.51
N GLY A 101 -14.64 -2.69 9.39
CA GLY A 101 -15.25 -2.35 8.11
C GLY A 101 -14.42 -1.40 7.22
N ALA A 102 -13.59 -0.52 7.79
CA ALA A 102 -12.78 0.42 7.02
C ALA A 102 -11.77 -0.31 6.08
N MET A 103 -11.01 -1.28 6.60
CA MET A 103 -10.05 -2.06 5.80
C MET A 103 -10.72 -2.88 4.70
N ALA A 104 -11.87 -3.49 4.98
CA ALA A 104 -12.55 -4.36 4.03
C ALA A 104 -13.35 -3.58 2.97
N VAL A 105 -13.95 -2.44 3.34
CA VAL A 105 -14.86 -1.67 2.48
C VAL A 105 -14.13 -0.49 1.83
N GLN A 106 -13.45 0.36 2.58
CA GLN A 106 -12.88 1.60 2.05
C GLN A 106 -11.68 1.31 1.14
N GLY A 107 -10.82 0.36 1.50
CA GLY A 107 -9.70 -0.05 0.65
C GLY A 107 -10.16 -0.58 -0.71
N MET A 108 -11.17 -1.48 -0.72
CA MET A 108 -11.76 -2.00 -1.95
C MET A 108 -12.48 -0.90 -2.74
N ALA A 109 -13.26 -0.05 -2.07
CA ALA A 109 -13.96 1.06 -2.71
C ALA A 109 -12.98 2.02 -3.38
N PHE A 110 -11.87 2.35 -2.72
CA PHE A 110 -10.79 3.15 -3.31
C PHE A 110 -10.21 2.49 -4.55
N ALA A 111 -9.85 1.20 -4.48
CA ALA A 111 -9.31 0.46 -5.62
C ALA A 111 -10.28 0.44 -6.82
N MET A 112 -11.57 0.21 -6.58
CA MET A 112 -12.61 0.23 -7.63
C MET A 112 -12.77 1.62 -8.24
N ARG A 113 -12.83 2.69 -7.42
CA ARG A 113 -12.95 4.08 -7.90
C ARG A 113 -11.69 4.52 -8.65
N LEU A 114 -10.51 4.10 -8.20
CA LEU A 114 -9.26 4.38 -8.86
C LEU A 114 -9.21 3.73 -10.24
N ARG A 115 -9.54 2.44 -10.34
CA ARG A 115 -9.63 1.71 -11.62
C ARG A 115 -10.66 2.34 -12.56
N GLN A 116 -11.81 2.78 -12.04
CA GLN A 116 -12.83 3.44 -12.85
C GLN A 116 -12.30 4.76 -13.45
N ALA A 117 -11.51 5.52 -12.70
CA ALA A 117 -10.93 6.77 -13.16
C ALA A 117 -9.66 6.58 -14.02
N PHE A 118 -8.91 5.51 -13.77
CA PHE A 118 -7.65 5.17 -14.42
C PHE A 118 -7.65 3.66 -14.78
N PRO A 119 -8.26 3.26 -15.91
CA PRO A 119 -8.47 1.85 -16.25
C PRO A 119 -7.19 1.00 -16.25
N ASP A 120 -6.07 1.60 -16.65
CA ASP A 120 -4.78 0.92 -16.82
C ASP A 120 -3.92 0.89 -15.53
N VAL A 121 -4.39 1.43 -14.41
CA VAL A 121 -3.62 1.47 -13.16
C VAL A 121 -3.31 0.06 -12.66
N ALA A 122 -2.05 -0.29 -12.38
CA ALA A 122 -1.77 -1.54 -11.70
C ALA A 122 -2.23 -1.43 -10.23
N LEU A 123 -3.00 -2.41 -9.75
CA LEU A 123 -3.45 -2.45 -8.35
C LEU A 123 -2.61 -3.46 -7.59
N LEU A 124 -2.10 -3.04 -6.44
CA LEU A 124 -1.31 -3.88 -5.56
C LEU A 124 -1.91 -3.90 -4.17
N GLU A 125 -2.05 -5.09 -3.60
CA GLU A 125 -2.26 -5.27 -2.17
C GLU A 125 -0.93 -5.12 -1.43
N THR A 126 -0.99 -4.52 -0.25
CA THR A 126 0.18 -4.34 0.62
C THR A 126 -0.19 -4.63 2.09
N HIS A 127 0.82 -4.87 2.92
CA HIS A 127 0.67 -4.98 4.38
C HIS A 127 1.85 -4.29 5.07
N PRO A 128 1.81 -2.95 5.15
CA PRO A 128 2.91 -2.09 5.60
C PRO A 128 3.54 -2.54 6.91
N LYS A 129 2.71 -2.92 7.89
CA LYS A 129 3.17 -3.36 9.20
C LYS A 129 4.05 -4.61 9.15
N VAL A 130 3.59 -5.65 8.45
CA VAL A 130 4.35 -6.91 8.34
C VAL A 130 5.55 -6.71 7.40
N LEU A 131 5.38 -5.92 6.34
CA LEU A 131 6.43 -5.62 5.39
C LEU A 131 7.59 -4.85 6.03
N TYR A 132 7.31 -3.88 6.90
CA TYR A 132 8.33 -3.17 7.66
C TYR A 132 9.17 -4.14 8.50
N VAL A 133 8.52 -5.06 9.21
CA VAL A 133 9.22 -6.07 10.01
C VAL A 133 10.09 -6.96 9.13
N ALA A 134 9.58 -7.37 7.97
CA ALA A 134 10.33 -8.19 7.02
C ALA A 134 11.58 -7.48 6.48
N LYS A 135 11.46 -6.21 6.06
CA LYS A 135 12.55 -5.46 5.42
C LYS A 135 13.51 -4.78 6.39
N ALA A 136 12.98 -4.06 7.36
CA ALA A 136 13.78 -3.31 8.33
C ALA A 136 14.32 -4.20 9.46
N ARG A 137 13.81 -5.44 9.60
CA ARG A 137 14.16 -6.38 10.69
C ARG A 137 13.98 -5.72 12.06
N ALA A 138 12.97 -4.88 12.17
CA ALA A 138 12.67 -4.07 13.34
C ALA A 138 11.19 -4.19 13.71
N ARG A 139 10.85 -3.96 14.98
CA ARG A 139 9.46 -3.99 15.44
C ARG A 139 8.72 -2.78 14.89
N TYR A 140 7.50 -2.98 14.39
CA TYR A 140 6.63 -1.88 14.00
C TYR A 140 6.31 -0.96 15.20
N PRO A 141 6.45 0.37 15.08
CA PRO A 141 6.19 1.32 16.16
C PRO A 141 4.70 1.37 16.52
N ARG A 142 4.37 1.48 17.81
CA ARG A 142 2.98 1.60 18.26
C ARG A 142 2.57 3.03 18.59
N ASP A 143 3.56 3.85 18.94
CA ASP A 143 3.35 5.21 19.40
C ASP A 143 3.92 6.16 18.35
N TRP A 144 3.02 6.81 17.60
CA TRP A 144 3.36 7.75 16.53
C TRP A 144 2.93 9.18 16.92
N PRO A 145 3.58 10.23 16.37
CA PRO A 145 4.80 10.20 15.55
C PRO A 145 6.09 10.31 16.37
N ASP A 146 5.99 10.58 17.69
CA ASP A 146 7.10 11.09 18.50
C ASP A 146 7.95 10.03 19.20
N SER A 147 7.64 8.74 19.04
CA SER A 147 8.50 7.70 19.61
C SER A 147 9.83 7.59 18.84
N LEU A 148 10.86 7.10 19.53
CA LEU A 148 12.13 6.81 18.88
C LEU A 148 11.98 5.78 17.76
N ASP A 149 11.08 4.80 17.93
CA ASP A 149 10.85 3.77 16.93
C ASP A 149 10.10 4.31 15.71
N ALA A 150 9.12 5.22 15.90
CA ALA A 150 8.43 5.91 14.80
C ALA A 150 9.40 6.77 13.96
N ARG A 151 10.33 7.48 14.62
CA ARG A 151 11.39 8.22 13.93
C ARG A 151 12.30 7.29 13.12
N LYS A 152 12.75 6.17 13.70
CA LYS A 152 13.56 5.16 12.99
C LYS A 152 12.82 4.57 11.78
N ALA A 153 11.53 4.25 11.92
CA ALA A 153 10.72 3.76 10.81
C ALA A 153 10.56 4.81 9.70
N SER A 154 10.37 6.08 10.07
CA SER A 154 10.32 7.20 9.13
C SER A 154 11.65 7.40 8.41
N ASP A 155 12.77 7.34 9.12
CA ASP A 155 14.11 7.47 8.55
C ASP A 155 14.44 6.31 7.61
N TRP A 156 14.05 5.08 7.97
CA TRP A 156 14.17 3.93 7.09
C TRP A 156 13.40 4.15 5.78
N LEU A 157 12.12 4.53 5.84
CA LEU A 157 11.31 4.74 4.64
C LEU A 157 11.86 5.89 3.78
N ARG A 158 12.32 6.99 4.39
CA ARG A 158 13.00 8.08 3.65
C ARG A 158 14.25 7.58 2.92
N GLY A 159 15.02 6.70 3.56
CA GLY A 159 16.17 6.03 2.95
C GLY A 159 15.77 5.19 1.74
N GLU A 160 14.72 4.38 1.86
CA GLU A 160 14.19 3.56 0.76
C GLU A 160 13.60 4.41 -0.39
N LEU A 161 13.05 5.59 -0.08
CA LEU A 161 12.57 6.54 -1.07
C LEU A 161 13.71 7.30 -1.78
N GLY A 162 14.92 7.30 -1.22
CA GLY A 162 16.06 8.07 -1.75
C GLY A 162 15.84 9.60 -1.73
N LEU A 163 14.89 10.08 -0.91
CA LEU A 163 14.57 11.50 -0.78
C LEU A 163 15.42 12.14 0.33
N LYS A 164 15.68 13.44 0.22
CA LYS A 164 16.41 14.19 1.27
C LYS A 164 15.59 14.19 2.57
N GLU A 165 16.26 14.03 3.72
CA GLU A 165 15.63 13.79 5.05
C GLU A 165 14.47 14.72 5.44
N LYS A 166 14.46 15.98 4.98
CA LYS A 166 13.42 16.97 5.32
C LYS A 166 12.24 17.03 4.34
N ALA A 167 12.25 16.24 3.28
CA ALA A 167 11.24 16.33 2.22
C ALA A 167 9.89 15.70 2.61
N LEU A 168 9.85 14.82 3.62
CA LEU A 168 8.67 14.06 3.99
C LEU A 168 8.58 13.86 5.50
N SER A 169 7.47 14.28 6.10
CA SER A 169 7.11 14.02 7.50
C SER A 169 5.78 13.29 7.56
N PHE A 170 5.62 12.43 8.56
CA PHE A 170 4.39 11.68 8.79
C PHE A 170 3.79 12.14 10.11
N ALA A 171 2.53 12.56 10.09
CA ALA A 171 1.80 12.94 11.29
C ALA A 171 1.23 11.73 12.05
N SER A 172 1.11 10.58 11.36
CA SER A 172 0.52 9.34 11.88
C SER A 172 1.17 8.10 11.27
N ASP A 173 0.88 6.94 11.86
CA ASP A 173 1.13 5.64 11.23
C ASP A 173 0.40 5.50 9.90
N HIS A 174 -0.82 5.99 9.80
CA HIS A 174 -1.60 5.91 8.56
C HIS A 174 -0.92 6.58 7.37
N GLU A 175 -0.38 7.80 7.55
CA GLU A 175 0.37 8.48 6.49
C GLU A 175 1.65 7.72 6.11
N TRP A 176 2.29 7.08 7.08
CA TRP A 176 3.47 6.26 6.85
C TRP A 176 3.11 4.96 6.10
N ASP A 177 2.04 4.28 6.49
CA ASP A 177 1.53 3.05 5.87
C ASP A 177 1.09 3.32 4.42
N ALA A 178 0.41 4.45 4.16
CA ALA A 178 0.08 4.91 2.81
C ALA A 178 1.35 5.18 1.98
N ALA A 179 2.35 5.88 2.53
CA ALA A 179 3.60 6.13 1.81
C ALA A 179 4.39 4.86 1.51
N LEU A 180 4.44 3.91 2.45
CA LEU A 180 5.05 2.61 2.23
C LEU A 180 4.31 1.85 1.13
N SER A 181 2.98 1.90 1.11
CA SER A 181 2.16 1.28 0.07
C SER A 181 2.47 1.85 -1.32
N ALA A 182 2.62 3.18 -1.43
CA ALA A 182 3.04 3.82 -2.68
C ALA A 182 4.46 3.41 -3.10
N TRP A 183 5.37 3.26 -2.13
CA TRP A 183 6.73 2.80 -2.39
C TRP A 183 6.77 1.35 -2.86
N VAL A 184 5.91 0.48 -2.35
CA VAL A 184 5.75 -0.89 -2.88
C VAL A 184 5.32 -0.83 -4.34
N ALA A 185 4.34 0.01 -4.68
CA ALA A 185 3.89 0.20 -6.06
C ALA A 185 5.01 0.66 -6.99
N TRP A 186 5.77 1.67 -6.58
CA TRP A 186 6.93 2.13 -7.34
C TRP A 186 8.03 1.06 -7.46
N SER A 187 8.42 0.46 -6.33
CA SER A 187 9.54 -0.48 -6.29
C SER A 187 9.23 -1.77 -7.05
N HIS A 188 8.01 -2.31 -6.94
CA HIS A 188 7.58 -3.48 -7.69
C HIS A 188 7.49 -3.20 -9.20
N THR A 189 6.95 -2.04 -9.59
CA THR A 189 6.85 -1.65 -11.00
C THR A 189 8.22 -1.48 -11.65
N THR A 190 9.17 -0.88 -10.92
CA THR A 190 10.53 -0.64 -11.44
C THR A 190 11.41 -1.88 -11.37
N ARG A 191 11.23 -2.72 -10.35
CA ARG A 191 11.92 -3.98 -10.17
C ARG A 191 10.99 -4.99 -9.49
N PRO A 192 10.36 -5.90 -10.25
CA PRO A 192 9.42 -6.86 -9.71
C PRO A 192 10.00 -7.65 -8.54
N TRP A 193 9.21 -7.73 -7.48
CA TRP A 193 9.53 -8.52 -6.31
C TRP A 193 9.32 -10.00 -6.64
N PRO A 194 10.13 -10.89 -6.06
CA PRO A 194 10.22 -12.28 -6.52
C PRO A 194 9.00 -13.12 -6.19
N ARG A 195 8.13 -12.68 -5.28
CA ARG A 195 6.95 -13.42 -4.83
C ARG A 195 5.71 -12.54 -4.93
N ASP A 196 4.63 -13.15 -5.36
CA ASP A 196 3.28 -12.59 -5.32
C ASP A 196 2.41 -13.48 -4.40
N LEU A 197 1.90 -12.91 -3.32
CA LEU A 197 1.15 -13.66 -2.31
C LEU A 197 -0.25 -14.06 -2.78
N VAL A 198 -0.78 -13.49 -3.87
CA VAL A 198 -1.97 -14.03 -4.52
C VAL A 198 -1.72 -15.47 -4.99
N SER A 199 -0.47 -15.82 -5.32
CA SER A 199 -0.10 -17.19 -5.72
C SER A 199 -0.04 -18.19 -4.56
N GLU A 200 -0.13 -17.74 -3.31
CA GLU A 200 -0.20 -18.61 -2.12
C GLU A 200 -1.60 -19.21 -1.92
N SER A 201 -2.59 -18.72 -2.67
CA SER A 201 -3.92 -19.31 -2.72
C SER A 201 -3.82 -20.75 -3.25
N PRO A 202 -4.27 -21.76 -2.49
CA PRO A 202 -4.12 -23.16 -2.88
C PRO A 202 -4.93 -23.53 -4.14
N ASP A 203 -5.96 -22.75 -4.44
CA ASP A 203 -6.85 -22.96 -5.58
C ASP A 203 -7.27 -21.60 -6.13
N ARG A 204 -6.86 -21.31 -7.37
CA ARG A 204 -7.14 -20.03 -8.02
C ARG A 204 -8.62 -19.85 -8.37
N SER A 205 -9.40 -20.92 -8.44
CA SER A 205 -10.83 -20.84 -8.78
C SER A 205 -11.69 -20.19 -7.67
N ASP A 206 -11.15 -20.08 -6.45
CA ASP A 206 -11.84 -19.45 -5.32
C ASP A 206 -11.51 -17.98 -5.14
N ILE A 207 -10.60 -17.43 -5.96
CA ILE A 207 -10.14 -16.06 -5.83
C ILE A 207 -11.17 -15.12 -6.46
N LEU A 208 -11.61 -14.14 -5.68
CA LEU A 208 -12.45 -13.03 -6.13
C LEU A 208 -11.62 -11.75 -6.14
N MET A 209 -11.64 -11.03 -7.27
CA MET A 209 -10.93 -9.77 -7.46
C MET A 209 -11.91 -8.67 -7.91
N PRO A 210 -12.67 -8.05 -6.99
CA PRO A 210 -13.75 -7.12 -7.34
C PRO A 210 -13.30 -5.87 -8.12
N ALA A 211 -12.06 -5.40 -7.88
CA ALA A 211 -11.47 -4.25 -8.58
C ALA A 211 -10.67 -4.64 -9.85
N GLY A 212 -10.81 -5.90 -10.30
CA GLY A 212 -9.99 -6.48 -11.37
C GLY A 212 -8.65 -7.03 -10.86
N PRO A 213 -7.74 -7.43 -11.77
CA PRO A 213 -6.48 -8.05 -11.42
C PRO A 213 -5.67 -7.23 -10.39
N VAL A 214 -5.11 -7.94 -9.42
CA VAL A 214 -4.27 -7.40 -8.35
C VAL A 214 -3.05 -8.28 -8.14
N ASP A 215 -1.92 -7.64 -7.87
CA ASP A 215 -0.70 -8.31 -7.40
C ASP A 215 -0.54 -8.09 -5.89
N TYR A 216 0.02 -9.05 -5.17
CA TYR A 216 0.39 -8.87 -3.76
C TYR A 216 1.89 -9.13 -3.58
N PRO A 217 2.75 -8.20 -4.03
CA PRO A 217 4.18 -8.46 -4.07
C PRO A 217 4.81 -8.55 -2.68
N TRP A 218 5.74 -9.49 -2.53
CA TRP A 218 6.47 -9.72 -1.28
C TRP A 218 7.98 -9.88 -1.50
N PRO A 219 8.84 -9.29 -0.65
CA PRO A 219 10.28 -9.41 -0.80
C PRO A 219 10.78 -10.74 -0.21
N THR A 220 11.91 -11.24 -0.70
CA THR A 220 12.66 -12.36 -0.10
C THR A 220 13.61 -11.89 0.99
#